data_AF-A0AA36HRL9-F1
#
_entry.id   AF-A0AA36HRL9-F1
#
_cell.length_a   1.000
_cell.length_b   1.000
_cell.length_c   1.000
_cell.angle_alpha   90.00
_cell.angle_beta   90.00
_cell.angle_gamma   90.00
#
_symmetry.space_group_name_H-M   'P 1'
#
loop_
_entity.id
_entity.type
_entity.pdbx_description
1 polymer ?
#
loop_
_entity_poly.entity_id
_entity_poly.type
_entity_poly.pdbx_seq_one_letter_code
_entity_poly.pdbx_strand_id
1 'polypeptide(L)'
;MQCNSCQARCCSSDFPAAALCETCRCPECGGGLQAEDMERLMGALRHRNRECAAFHDLDTLKKREEEAKRTAHRDLLGIDDGQPQSGDIEVTVLDGRRCKLRLCRRDRLSSVKRAIETQLAVPAGKQRLLFRGRDLTAAEDDPCWGTLGVPFGEALQLVIIMYETSSGSNVRRLSFDLSWRPTLVTLRSGKVTCHHLNGSCILLNRFGRVLDTVDFQKRSCSGVQHGGPSSKHSPKQSLEVDMRMLPSDCSSLFFTLSGFAPGGVTLAVFQDPSVHLRDRSSAKILASYTADRCRTGEAVVLCCAVRDERTNEWRVQQVGRGSSGNTKDYGGLYQTVRSLVDKM
;
A
#
# COMPACT_ATOMS: atom_id res chain seq x y z
N MET A 1 -7.07 -5.21 38.28
CA MET A 1 -7.54 -5.42 39.67
C MET A 1 -8.41 -6.67 39.73
N GLN A 2 -8.65 -7.25 40.91
CA GLN A 2 -9.49 -8.43 41.10
C GLN A 2 -10.84 -7.99 41.70
N CYS A 3 -11.97 -8.29 41.04
CA CYS A 3 -13.30 -7.87 41.52
C CYS A 3 -13.65 -8.62 42.81
N ASN A 4 -14.06 -7.92 43.87
CA ASN A 4 -14.43 -8.60 45.13
C ASN A 4 -15.70 -9.46 45.02
N SER A 5 -16.57 -9.20 44.02
CA SER A 5 -17.81 -9.95 43.83
C SER A 5 -17.65 -11.20 42.96
N CYS A 6 -16.78 -11.21 41.96
CA CYS A 6 -16.59 -12.35 41.05
C CYS A 6 -15.14 -12.87 40.97
N GLN A 7 -14.22 -12.24 41.70
CA GLN A 7 -12.77 -12.52 41.73
C GLN A 7 -12.06 -12.51 40.37
N ALA A 8 -12.69 -11.98 39.31
CA ALA A 8 -12.06 -11.82 38.00
C ALA A 8 -11.02 -10.69 38.01
N ARG A 9 -9.88 -10.91 37.33
CA ARG A 9 -8.85 -9.89 37.13
C ARG A 9 -9.20 -9.01 35.93
N CYS A 10 -9.75 -7.83 36.16
CA CYS A 10 -10.08 -6.86 35.11
C CYS A 10 -8.89 -5.90 34.85
N CYS A 11 -8.59 -5.64 33.57
CA CYS A 11 -7.54 -4.73 33.14
C CYS A 11 -8.09 -3.30 32.98
N SER A 12 -7.25 -2.29 33.17
CA SER A 12 -7.65 -0.87 33.06
C SER A 12 -8.01 -0.44 31.64
N SER A 13 -7.69 -1.25 30.63
CA SER A 13 -8.04 -1.06 29.22
C SER A 13 -9.52 -1.28 28.93
N ASP A 14 -10.23 -1.95 29.83
CA ASP A 14 -11.60 -2.43 29.56
C ASP A 14 -12.67 -1.42 30.01
N PHE A 15 -12.24 -0.27 30.53
CA PHE A 15 -13.10 0.84 30.91
C PHE A 15 -13.02 1.97 29.86
N PRO A 16 -14.11 2.28 29.13
CA PRO A 16 -14.11 3.38 28.20
C PRO A 16 -13.93 4.72 28.93
N ALA A 17 -12.94 5.51 28.51
CA ALA A 17 -12.56 6.79 29.12
C ALA A 17 -13.68 7.86 29.14
N ALA A 18 -14.81 7.61 28.47
CA ALA A 18 -15.88 8.58 28.24
C ALA A 18 -17.18 8.32 29.03
N ALA A 19 -17.22 7.35 29.95
CA ALA A 19 -18.44 7.07 30.73
C ALA A 19 -18.12 6.79 32.20
N LEU A 20 -17.61 7.80 32.92
CA LEU A 20 -17.53 7.78 34.38
C LEU A 20 -18.60 8.70 34.97
N CYS A 21 -19.86 8.47 34.59
CA CYS A 21 -21.01 9.12 35.20
C CYS A 21 -21.89 8.08 35.92
N GLU A 22 -21.97 8.27 37.24
CA GLU A 22 -22.96 7.82 38.24
C GLU A 22 -23.27 6.32 38.46
N THR A 23 -22.94 5.39 37.56
CA THR A 23 -23.10 3.95 37.86
C THR A 23 -21.96 3.10 37.31
N CYS A 24 -20.83 3.07 38.00
CA CYS A 24 -19.71 2.20 37.64
C CYS A 24 -20.01 0.75 38.02
N ARG A 25 -20.32 -0.07 37.03
CA ARG A 25 -20.49 -1.53 37.16
C ARG A 25 -19.28 -2.25 36.60
N CYS A 26 -18.90 -3.38 37.19
CA CYS A 26 -17.88 -4.26 36.67
C CYS A 26 -18.29 -4.76 35.26
N PRO A 27 -17.43 -4.64 34.22
CA PRO A 27 -17.78 -5.08 32.87
C PRO A 27 -17.96 -6.60 32.73
N GLU A 28 -17.36 -7.38 33.63
CA GLU A 28 -17.44 -8.86 33.63
C GLU A 28 -18.69 -9.39 34.36
N CYS A 29 -19.12 -8.73 35.45
CA CYS A 29 -20.21 -9.27 36.30
C CYS A 29 -21.35 -8.29 36.61
N GLY A 30 -21.25 -7.03 36.18
CA GLY A 30 -22.27 -6.01 36.45
C GLY A 30 -22.37 -5.53 37.90
N GLY A 31 -21.51 -6.03 38.81
CA GLY A 31 -21.49 -5.62 40.22
C GLY A 31 -21.08 -4.16 40.42
N GLY A 32 -21.75 -3.44 41.32
CA GLY A 32 -21.46 -2.04 41.62
C GLY A 32 -20.09 -1.86 42.26
N LEU A 33 -19.29 -0.93 41.74
CA LEU A 33 -17.98 -0.57 42.29
C LEU A 33 -18.18 0.47 43.41
N GLN A 34 -17.52 0.26 44.56
CA GLN A 34 -17.57 1.17 45.71
C GLN A 34 -16.78 2.46 45.42
N ALA A 35 -17.11 3.55 46.10
CA ALA A 35 -16.47 4.86 45.91
C ALA A 35 -14.95 4.83 46.15
N GLU A 36 -14.48 4.04 47.13
CA GLU A 36 -13.04 3.88 47.44
C GLU A 36 -12.26 3.19 46.30
N ASP A 37 -12.87 2.23 45.61
CA ASP A 37 -12.25 1.55 44.45
C ASP A 37 -12.11 2.51 43.26
N MET A 38 -13.07 3.43 43.12
CA MET A 38 -13.07 4.47 42.10
C MET A 38 -12.00 5.54 42.36
N GLU A 39 -11.81 5.92 43.62
CA GLU A 39 -10.74 6.84 44.03
C GLU A 39 -9.35 6.25 43.77
N ARG A 40 -9.16 4.95 44.06
CA ARG A 40 -7.95 4.21 43.70
C ARG A 40 -7.71 4.13 42.19
N LEU A 41 -8.78 3.95 41.40
CA LEU A 41 -8.70 3.94 39.94
C LEU A 41 -8.28 5.31 39.39
N MET A 42 -8.88 6.40 39.89
CA MET A 42 -8.55 7.77 39.48
C MET A 42 -7.14 8.18 39.91
N GLY A 43 -6.67 7.76 41.08
CA GLY A 43 -5.31 7.96 41.55
C GLY A 43 -4.27 7.29 40.64
N ALA A 44 -4.53 6.05 40.21
CA ALA A 44 -3.63 5.30 39.32
C ALA A 44 -3.59 5.88 37.88
N LEU A 45 -4.73 6.38 37.38
CA LEU A 45 -4.82 7.02 36.06
C LEU A 45 -4.06 8.36 36.00
N ARG A 46 -4.11 9.17 37.07
CA ARG A 46 -3.36 10.43 37.15
C ARG A 46 -1.85 10.22 37.13
N HIS A 47 -1.35 9.14 37.72
CA HIS A 47 0.08 8.84 37.78
C HIS A 47 0.63 8.21 36.50
N ARG A 48 -0.14 7.36 35.80
CA ARG A 48 0.30 6.70 34.55
C ARG A 48 0.11 7.52 33.27
N ASN A 49 -0.73 8.56 33.29
CA ASN A 49 -0.94 9.43 32.12
C ASN A 49 0.31 10.24 31.72
N ARG A 50 1.35 10.32 32.56
CA ARG A 50 2.62 10.98 32.20
C ARG A 50 3.67 10.05 31.58
N GLU A 51 3.51 8.73 31.69
CA GLU A 51 4.52 7.76 31.25
C GLU A 51 4.07 6.89 30.06
N CYS A 52 2.82 7.05 29.59
CA CYS A 52 2.31 6.29 28.46
C CYS A 52 2.70 6.96 27.12
N ALA A 53 3.59 6.34 26.37
CA ALA A 53 4.05 6.81 25.05
C ALA A 53 2.90 7.16 24.08
N ALA A 54 1.78 6.44 24.15
CA ALA A 54 0.61 6.69 23.31
C ALA A 54 -0.06 8.05 23.56
N PHE A 55 -0.01 8.58 24.78
CA PHE A 55 -0.52 9.93 25.09
C PHE A 55 0.45 11.02 24.67
N HIS A 56 1.76 10.75 24.76
CA HIS A 56 2.77 11.65 24.23
C HIS A 56 2.60 11.80 22.71
N ASP A 57 2.31 10.71 21.98
CA ASP A 57 2.02 10.76 20.55
C ASP A 57 0.74 11.53 20.22
N LEU A 58 -0.33 11.38 21.01
CA LEU A 58 -1.58 12.14 20.80
C LEU A 58 -1.40 13.65 21.00
N ASP A 59 -0.66 14.06 22.03
CA ASP A 59 -0.35 15.49 22.23
C ASP A 59 0.58 16.02 21.13
N THR A 60 1.49 15.19 20.63
CA THR A 60 2.36 15.57 19.50
C THR A 60 1.56 15.67 18.21
N LEU A 61 0.60 14.78 17.99
CA LEU A 61 -0.33 14.81 16.85
C LEU A 61 -1.26 16.02 16.92
N LYS A 62 -1.82 16.34 18.09
CA LYS A 62 -2.63 17.56 18.29
C LYS A 62 -1.82 18.82 18.04
N LYS A 63 -0.58 18.90 18.53
CA LYS A 63 0.33 20.03 18.25
C LYS A 63 0.62 20.14 16.75
N ARG A 64 0.89 19.02 16.07
CA ARG A 64 1.09 18.99 14.61
C ARG A 64 -0.16 19.37 13.83
N GLU A 65 -1.34 19.00 14.31
CA GLU A 65 -2.62 19.35 13.70
C GLU A 65 -2.93 20.84 13.88
N GLU A 66 -2.69 21.39 15.07
CA GLU A 66 -2.81 22.84 15.34
C GLU A 66 -1.79 23.66 14.53
N GLU A 67 -0.57 23.17 14.41
CA GLU A 67 0.47 23.77 13.58
C GLU A 67 0.08 23.75 12.10
N ALA A 68 -0.42 22.61 11.59
CA ALA A 68 -0.95 22.50 10.23
C ALA A 68 -2.16 23.42 9.97
N LYS A 69 -3.06 23.58 10.95
CA LYS A 69 -4.18 24.53 10.87
C LYS A 69 -3.69 25.98 10.86
N ARG A 70 -2.66 26.31 11.63
CA ARG A 70 -2.02 27.65 11.62
C ARG A 70 -1.30 27.94 10.32
N THR A 71 -0.63 26.95 9.73
CA THR A 71 0.00 27.07 8.41
C THR A 71 -1.07 27.27 7.32
N ALA A 72 -2.14 26.47 7.34
CA ALA A 72 -3.25 26.63 6.40
C ALA A 72 -3.97 27.99 6.54
N HIS A 73 -4.07 28.53 7.76
CA HIS A 73 -4.63 29.86 8.00
C HIS A 73 -3.69 30.99 7.54
N ARG A 74 -2.35 30.81 7.60
CA ARG A 74 -1.38 31.76 7.03
C ARG A 74 -1.41 31.76 5.50
N ASP A 75 -1.55 30.58 4.87
CA ASP A 75 -1.68 30.45 3.42
C ASP A 75 -2.93 31.17 2.89
N LEU A 76 -4.05 31.16 3.65
CA LEU A 76 -5.27 31.89 3.32
C LEU A 76 -5.14 33.43 3.44
N LEU A 77 -4.16 33.93 4.21
CA LEU A 77 -3.94 35.36 4.44
C LEU A 77 -2.88 35.97 3.50
N GLY A 78 -2.27 35.19 2.61
CA GLY A 78 -1.31 35.70 1.61
C GLY A 78 -0.07 36.37 2.19
N ILE A 79 0.30 36.05 3.44
CA ILE A 79 1.53 36.53 4.06
C ILE A 79 2.67 35.71 3.46
N ASP A 80 3.54 36.35 2.68
CA ASP A 80 4.72 35.74 2.05
C ASP A 80 5.66 35.23 3.13
N ASP A 81 5.49 33.96 3.51
CA ASP A 81 6.44 33.23 4.32
C ASP A 81 7.73 33.17 3.52
N GLY A 82 8.82 33.71 4.10
CA GLY A 82 10.17 33.75 3.56
C GLY A 82 10.82 32.39 3.30
N GLN A 83 10.09 31.48 2.65
CA GLN A 83 10.63 30.29 2.05
C GLN A 83 11.60 30.68 0.94
N PRO A 84 12.67 29.90 0.77
CA PRO A 84 13.66 30.17 -0.25
C PRO A 84 13.03 30.11 -1.66
N GLN A 85 13.49 30.96 -2.58
CA GLN A 85 12.97 30.99 -3.96
C GLN A 85 13.24 29.69 -4.74
N SER A 86 14.22 28.91 -4.28
CA SER A 86 14.59 27.61 -4.82
C SER A 86 14.99 26.67 -3.70
N GLY A 87 14.84 25.37 -3.92
CA GLY A 87 15.27 24.35 -2.98
C GLY A 87 15.14 22.95 -3.57
N ASP A 88 15.59 21.96 -2.80
CA ASP A 88 15.55 20.57 -3.21
C ASP A 88 14.26 19.90 -2.73
N ILE A 89 13.75 18.96 -3.50
CA ILE A 89 12.67 18.05 -3.12
C ILE A 89 13.11 16.61 -3.35
N GLU A 90 12.61 15.69 -2.54
CA GLU A 90 12.81 14.25 -2.74
C GLU A 90 11.55 13.65 -3.39
N VAL A 91 11.70 12.82 -4.40
CA VAL A 91 10.59 12.07 -5.01
C VAL A 91 10.82 10.59 -4.78
N THR A 92 9.88 9.91 -4.13
CA THR A 92 9.99 8.49 -3.77
C THR A 92 8.94 7.64 -4.49
N VAL A 93 9.34 6.52 -5.07
CA VAL A 93 8.48 5.55 -5.75
C VAL A 93 8.18 4.36 -4.82
N LEU A 94 7.07 3.66 -5.04
CA LEU A 94 6.69 2.46 -4.26
C LEU A 94 7.72 1.32 -4.32
N ASP A 95 8.51 1.23 -5.39
CA ASP A 95 9.62 0.27 -5.53
C ASP A 95 10.82 0.62 -4.63
N GLY A 96 10.80 1.78 -3.97
CA GLY A 96 11.84 2.27 -3.08
C GLY A 96 12.85 3.21 -3.75
N ARG A 97 12.80 3.41 -5.07
CA ARG A 97 13.65 4.39 -5.76
C ARG A 97 13.34 5.81 -5.28
N ARG A 98 14.38 6.63 -5.23
CA ARG A 98 14.27 8.05 -4.91
C ARG A 98 15.09 8.88 -5.88
N CYS A 99 14.62 10.08 -6.18
CA CYS A 99 15.43 11.09 -6.85
C CYS A 99 15.30 12.44 -6.15
N LYS A 100 16.34 13.27 -6.29
CA LYS A 100 16.33 14.64 -5.76
C LYS A 100 16.24 15.62 -6.91
N LEU A 101 15.29 16.53 -6.83
CA LEU A 101 15.09 17.57 -7.83
C LEU A 101 15.30 18.92 -7.17
N ARG A 102 16.08 19.79 -7.83
CA ARG A 102 16.20 21.18 -7.42
C ARG A 102 15.20 22.00 -8.21
N LEU A 103 14.27 22.63 -7.51
CA LEU A 103 13.16 23.37 -8.09
C LEU A 103 13.16 24.83 -7.63
N CYS A 104 12.58 25.70 -8.46
CA CYS A 104 12.24 27.08 -8.14
C CYS A 104 10.72 27.21 -7.93
N ARG A 105 10.28 28.19 -7.12
CA ARG A 105 8.84 28.46 -6.91
C ARG A 105 8.06 28.72 -8.22
N ARG A 106 8.74 29.19 -9.27
CA ARG A 106 8.18 29.47 -10.59
C ARG A 106 8.13 28.26 -11.53
N ASP A 107 8.76 27.15 -11.15
CA ASP A 107 8.76 25.95 -11.98
C ASP A 107 7.34 25.39 -12.05
N ARG A 108 6.89 25.08 -13.27
CA ARG A 108 5.58 24.48 -13.50
C ARG A 108 5.59 22.99 -13.21
N LEU A 109 4.44 22.46 -12.81
CA LEU A 109 4.27 21.02 -12.56
C LEU A 109 4.65 20.17 -13.78
N SER A 110 4.34 20.63 -14.99
CA SER A 110 4.77 20.00 -16.26
C SER A 110 6.30 19.86 -16.38
N SER A 111 7.05 20.90 -15.99
CA SER A 111 8.52 20.87 -15.96
C SER A 111 9.05 19.90 -14.91
N VAL A 112 8.41 19.83 -13.74
CA VAL A 112 8.75 18.86 -12.68
C VAL A 112 8.53 17.42 -13.20
N LYS A 113 7.39 17.15 -13.83
CA LYS A 113 7.11 15.83 -14.43
C LYS A 113 8.15 15.44 -15.48
N ARG A 114 8.57 16.38 -16.33
CA ARG A 114 9.64 16.14 -17.32
C ARG A 114 11.01 15.86 -16.66
N ALA A 115 11.32 16.54 -15.56
CA ALA A 115 12.55 16.27 -14.79
C ALA A 115 12.53 14.86 -14.17
N ILE A 116 11.38 14.45 -13.62
CA ILE A 116 11.15 13.09 -13.12
C ILE A 116 11.29 12.06 -14.25
N GLU A 117 10.74 12.34 -15.43
CA GLU A 117 10.85 11.45 -16.58
C GLU A 117 12.30 11.22 -16.99
N THR A 118 13.10 12.29 -16.97
CA THR A 118 14.53 12.20 -17.29
C THR A 118 15.31 11.38 -16.27
N GLN A 119 15.02 11.54 -14.97
CA GLN A 119 15.78 10.85 -13.92
C GLN A 119 15.29 9.42 -13.59
N LEU A 120 13.98 9.18 -13.68
CA LEU A 120 13.36 7.90 -13.28
C LEU A 120 12.83 7.07 -14.46
N ALA A 121 12.92 7.59 -15.70
CA ALA A 121 12.41 6.96 -16.93
C ALA A 121 10.92 6.62 -16.85
N VAL A 122 10.13 7.46 -16.17
CA VAL A 122 8.67 7.33 -16.05
C VAL A 122 8.01 8.40 -16.92
N PRO A 123 7.22 8.04 -17.95
CA PRO A 123 6.57 9.04 -18.81
C PRO A 123 5.64 9.97 -18.04
N ALA A 124 5.65 11.27 -18.33
CA ALA A 124 4.84 12.28 -17.62
C ALA A 124 3.35 11.94 -17.51
N GLY A 125 2.76 11.32 -18.55
CA GLY A 125 1.35 10.89 -18.55
C GLY A 125 1.02 9.73 -17.60
N LYS A 126 2.05 9.03 -17.09
CA LYS A 126 1.91 7.95 -16.10
C LYS A 126 2.28 8.39 -14.69
N GLN A 127 2.68 9.65 -14.50
CA GLN A 127 3.12 10.17 -13.21
C GLN A 127 1.96 10.80 -12.44
N ARG A 128 1.70 10.24 -11.25
CA ARG A 128 0.82 10.85 -10.25
C ARG A 128 1.62 11.20 -9.01
N LEU A 129 1.66 12.48 -8.69
CA LEU A 129 2.43 13.01 -7.56
C LEU A 129 1.51 13.25 -6.37
N LEU A 130 1.80 12.58 -5.27
CA LEU A 130 1.08 12.70 -4.02
C LEU A 130 1.95 13.41 -2.98
N PHE A 131 1.35 14.35 -2.26
CA PHE A 131 1.96 14.97 -1.08
C PHE A 131 0.95 14.93 0.07
N ARG A 132 1.31 14.24 1.16
CA ARG A 132 0.43 14.06 2.35
C ARG A 132 -0.98 13.58 1.99
N GLY A 133 -1.07 12.63 1.05
CA GLY A 133 -2.34 12.10 0.54
C GLY A 133 -3.07 12.98 -0.49
N ARG A 134 -2.61 14.22 -0.73
CA ARG A 134 -3.17 15.11 -1.76
C ARG A 134 -2.55 14.81 -3.12
N ASP A 135 -3.40 14.56 -4.12
CA ASP A 135 -2.98 14.46 -5.50
C ASP A 135 -2.70 15.83 -6.10
N LEU A 136 -1.43 16.11 -6.39
CA LEU A 136 -0.97 17.33 -7.01
C LEU A 136 -1.23 17.35 -8.52
N THR A 137 -1.44 16.18 -9.12
CA THR A 137 -1.63 16.00 -10.57
C THR A 137 -3.09 15.99 -11.00
N ALA A 138 -4.02 16.09 -10.04
CA ALA A 138 -5.45 16.24 -10.30
C ALA A 138 -5.88 17.67 -10.65
N ALA A 139 -4.97 18.65 -10.54
CA ALA A 139 -5.25 20.01 -10.99
C ALA A 139 -5.43 20.04 -12.51
N GLU A 140 -6.50 20.67 -12.99
CA GLU A 140 -6.77 20.84 -14.43
C GLU A 140 -5.76 21.81 -15.07
N ASP A 141 -5.26 22.76 -14.30
CA ASP A 141 -4.23 23.71 -14.70
C ASP A 141 -2.81 23.16 -14.49
N ASP A 142 -1.81 23.85 -15.06
CA ASP A 142 -0.38 23.59 -14.84
C ASP A 142 0.18 24.58 -13.79
N PRO A 143 -0.06 24.35 -12.48
CA PRO A 143 0.33 25.28 -11.43
C PRO A 143 1.84 25.40 -11.30
N CYS A 144 2.29 26.58 -10.88
CA CYS A 144 3.65 26.78 -10.43
C CYS A 144 3.87 26.10 -9.08
N TRP A 145 5.08 25.63 -8.82
CA TRP A 145 5.45 24.92 -7.59
C TRP A 145 5.07 25.68 -6.32
N GLY A 146 5.28 27.00 -6.31
CA GLY A 146 4.91 27.84 -5.17
C GLY A 146 3.42 27.82 -4.81
N THR A 147 2.54 27.53 -5.76
CA THR A 147 1.08 27.45 -5.55
C THR A 147 0.60 26.07 -5.09
N LEU A 148 1.45 25.04 -5.19
CA LEU A 148 1.11 23.68 -4.77
C LEU A 148 1.12 23.51 -3.25
N GLY A 149 1.74 24.45 -2.51
CA GLY A 149 1.85 24.39 -1.05
C GLY A 149 2.77 23.26 -0.55
N VAL A 150 3.75 22.85 -1.37
CA VAL A 150 4.76 21.85 -0.98
C VAL A 150 6.06 22.58 -0.60
N PRO A 151 6.47 22.54 0.68
CA PRO A 151 7.73 23.11 1.12
C PRO A 151 8.94 22.43 0.47
N PHE A 152 10.01 23.20 0.26
CA PHE A 152 11.31 22.62 -0.09
C PHE A 152 11.85 21.79 1.08
N GLY A 153 12.57 20.71 0.78
CA GLY A 153 13.08 19.73 1.72
C GLY A 153 12.13 18.57 2.01
N GLU A 154 10.87 18.66 1.59
CA GLU A 154 9.88 17.59 1.77
C GLU A 154 10.00 16.50 0.69
N ALA A 155 9.37 15.36 0.97
CA ALA A 155 9.29 14.23 0.05
C ALA A 155 7.90 14.13 -0.61
N LEU A 156 7.90 14.00 -1.94
CA LEU A 156 6.75 13.59 -2.73
C LEU A 156 6.74 12.07 -2.90
N GLN A 157 5.55 11.52 -3.02
CA GLN A 157 5.35 10.16 -3.48
C GLN A 157 4.96 10.15 -4.96
N LEU A 158 5.67 9.35 -5.76
CA LEU A 158 5.35 9.11 -7.16
C LEU A 158 4.65 7.77 -7.30
N VAL A 159 3.38 7.82 -7.70
CA VAL A 159 2.59 6.67 -8.13
C VAL A 159 2.68 6.56 -9.65
N ILE A 160 3.12 5.40 -10.13
CA ILE A 160 3.22 5.11 -11.56
C ILE A 160 1.93 4.43 -12.00
N ILE A 161 1.11 5.14 -12.76
CA ILE A 161 -0.17 4.64 -13.27
C ILE A 161 0.09 3.70 -14.44
N MET A 162 -0.38 2.46 -14.31
CA MET A 162 -0.42 1.51 -15.42
C MET A 162 -1.73 1.63 -16.19
N TYR A 163 -2.85 1.77 -15.47
CA TYR A 163 -4.18 1.85 -16.05
C TYR A 163 -5.18 2.48 -15.06
N GLU A 164 -6.20 3.16 -15.57
CA GLU A 164 -7.33 3.67 -14.78
C GLU A 164 -8.63 3.27 -15.48
N THR A 165 -9.60 2.76 -14.72
CA THR A 165 -10.96 2.59 -15.23
C THR A 165 -11.64 3.95 -15.22
N SER A 166 -11.86 4.56 -16.38
CA SER A 166 -12.66 5.78 -16.48
C SER A 166 -14.16 5.46 -16.39
N SER A 167 -14.99 6.41 -15.93
CA SER A 167 -16.45 6.33 -15.81
C SER A 167 -17.23 6.06 -17.14
N GLY A 168 -16.53 5.84 -18.24
CA GLY A 168 -17.08 5.38 -19.53
C GLY A 168 -16.36 4.18 -20.13
N SER A 169 -15.37 3.58 -19.45
CA SER A 169 -14.66 2.41 -19.94
C SER A 169 -15.46 1.14 -19.62
N ASN A 170 -15.66 0.28 -20.62
CA ASN A 170 -16.34 -1.01 -20.44
C ASN A 170 -15.42 -2.10 -19.85
N VAL A 171 -14.21 -1.74 -19.44
CA VAL A 171 -13.20 -2.69 -18.97
C VAL A 171 -13.53 -3.13 -17.55
N ARG A 172 -14.39 -4.15 -17.46
CA ARG A 172 -14.87 -4.74 -16.21
C ARG A 172 -14.14 -6.02 -15.83
N ARG A 173 -13.46 -6.63 -16.80
CA ARG A 173 -12.70 -7.86 -16.67
C ARG A 173 -11.25 -7.64 -17.14
N LEU A 174 -10.32 -7.76 -16.22
CA LEU A 174 -8.89 -7.62 -16.48
C LEU A 174 -8.23 -9.00 -16.49
N SER A 175 -7.29 -9.21 -17.39
CA SER A 175 -6.34 -10.33 -17.35
C SER A 175 -4.97 -9.81 -16.98
N PHE A 176 -4.33 -10.47 -16.04
CA PHE A 176 -2.95 -10.27 -15.64
C PHE A 176 -2.16 -11.49 -16.13
N ASP A 177 -1.52 -11.33 -17.28
CA ASP A 177 -0.76 -12.38 -17.92
C ASP A 177 0.70 -12.26 -17.50
N LEU A 178 1.15 -13.25 -16.74
CA LEU A 178 2.48 -13.35 -16.18
C LEU A 178 3.34 -14.23 -17.09
N SER A 179 4.55 -13.79 -17.40
CA SER A 179 5.49 -14.55 -18.22
C SER A 179 6.93 -14.34 -17.78
N TRP A 180 7.76 -15.36 -17.98
CA TRP A 180 9.20 -15.32 -17.72
C TRP A 180 9.92 -16.29 -18.67
N ARG A 181 11.25 -16.22 -18.75
CA ARG A 181 12.02 -17.26 -19.45
C ARG A 181 12.31 -18.43 -18.50
N PRO A 182 12.21 -19.69 -18.97
CA PRO A 182 12.52 -20.85 -18.14
C PRO A 182 14.02 -20.87 -17.78
N THR A 183 14.32 -21.08 -16.50
CA THR A 183 15.70 -21.32 -16.06
C THR A 183 15.90 -22.80 -15.84
N LEU A 184 16.65 -23.43 -16.74
CA LEU A 184 16.90 -24.87 -16.70
C LEU A 184 17.99 -25.21 -15.67
N VAL A 185 17.78 -26.31 -14.97
CA VAL A 185 18.70 -26.83 -13.96
C VAL A 185 18.95 -28.30 -14.25
N THR A 186 20.22 -28.69 -14.28
CA THR A 186 20.60 -30.10 -14.41
C THR A 186 20.89 -30.65 -13.02
N LEU A 187 20.12 -31.64 -12.60
CA LEU A 187 20.33 -32.33 -11.32
C LEU A 187 21.56 -33.25 -11.41
N ARG A 188 22.12 -33.65 -10.26
CA ARG A 188 23.23 -34.62 -10.20
C ARG A 188 22.92 -35.95 -10.90
N SER A 189 21.63 -36.29 -11.01
CA SER A 189 21.15 -37.47 -11.74
C SER A 189 21.14 -37.32 -13.28
N GLY A 190 21.63 -36.20 -13.83
CA GLY A 190 21.54 -35.86 -15.25
C GLY A 190 20.15 -35.38 -15.71
N LYS A 191 19.13 -35.44 -14.84
CA LYS A 191 17.77 -34.98 -15.15
C LYS A 191 17.72 -33.46 -15.26
N VAL A 192 17.23 -32.95 -16.39
CA VAL A 192 16.98 -31.52 -16.60
C VAL A 192 15.61 -31.14 -16.05
N THR A 193 15.57 -30.20 -15.13
CA THR A 193 14.36 -29.57 -14.57
C THR A 193 14.41 -28.05 -14.77
N CYS A 194 13.46 -27.31 -14.22
CA CYS A 194 13.48 -25.85 -14.19
C CYS A 194 12.94 -25.32 -12.87
N HIS A 195 13.37 -24.12 -12.50
CA HIS A 195 12.70 -23.38 -11.44
C HIS A 195 11.34 -22.89 -11.94
N HIS A 196 10.36 -22.85 -11.03
CA HIS A 196 9.02 -22.37 -11.32
C HIS A 196 8.76 -21.10 -10.52
N LEU A 197 8.20 -20.10 -11.21
CA LEU A 197 7.51 -18.99 -10.58
C LEU A 197 6.03 -19.32 -10.45
N ASN A 198 5.43 -18.69 -9.47
CA ASN A 198 4.01 -18.68 -9.28
C ASN A 198 3.50 -17.24 -9.10
N GLY A 199 2.50 -16.93 -9.91
CA GLY A 199 1.67 -15.75 -9.81
C GLY A 199 0.63 -15.90 -8.72
N SER A 200 0.40 -14.85 -7.95
CA SER A 200 -0.73 -14.83 -7.03
C SER A 200 -1.41 -13.48 -7.00
N CYS A 201 -2.69 -13.50 -6.61
CA CYS A 201 -3.49 -12.32 -6.34
C CYS A 201 -3.89 -12.34 -4.86
N ILE A 202 -3.52 -11.30 -4.12
CA ILE A 202 -3.85 -11.14 -2.70
C ILE A 202 -4.90 -10.02 -2.59
N LEU A 203 -6.06 -10.35 -2.03
CA LEU A 203 -7.19 -9.44 -1.83
C LEU A 203 -7.08 -8.81 -0.44
N LEU A 204 -7.14 -7.49 -0.34
CA LEU A 204 -7.10 -6.77 0.92
C LEU A 204 -8.28 -5.81 1.05
N ASN A 205 -8.72 -5.63 2.28
CA ASN A 205 -9.61 -4.52 2.63
C ASN A 205 -8.83 -3.24 2.97
N ARG A 206 -9.55 -2.15 3.24
CA ARG A 206 -8.97 -0.83 3.54
C ARG A 206 -8.10 -0.77 4.79
N PHE A 207 -8.20 -1.77 5.66
CA PHE A 207 -7.40 -1.88 6.88
C PHE A 207 -6.17 -2.78 6.72
N GLY A 208 -5.86 -3.20 5.49
CA GLY A 208 -4.76 -4.12 5.23
C GLY A 208 -5.03 -5.57 5.64
N ARG A 209 -6.28 -5.93 5.99
CA ARG A 209 -6.63 -7.32 6.29
C ARG A 209 -6.72 -8.10 4.98
N VAL A 210 -6.03 -9.23 4.94
CA VAL A 210 -6.10 -10.17 3.82
C VAL A 210 -7.46 -10.86 3.85
N LEU A 211 -8.24 -10.68 2.78
CA LEU A 211 -9.54 -11.30 2.59
C LEU A 211 -9.39 -12.68 1.96
N ASP A 212 -8.55 -12.78 0.92
CA ASP A 212 -8.26 -14.03 0.24
C ASP A 212 -6.91 -13.98 -0.51
N THR A 213 -6.41 -15.14 -0.94
CA THR A 213 -5.24 -15.31 -1.80
C THR A 213 -5.54 -16.37 -2.85
N VAL A 214 -5.34 -16.01 -4.12
CA VAL A 214 -5.54 -16.90 -5.27
C VAL A 214 -4.20 -17.18 -5.92
N ASP A 215 -3.92 -18.47 -6.15
CA ASP A 215 -2.71 -18.96 -6.81
C ASP A 215 -2.97 -20.28 -7.56
N PHE A 216 -1.91 -20.98 -8.00
CA PHE A 216 -2.07 -22.23 -8.73
C PHE A 216 -2.72 -23.37 -7.92
N GLN A 217 -2.67 -23.32 -6.58
CA GLN A 217 -3.28 -24.30 -5.68
C GLN A 217 -4.73 -23.93 -5.38
N LYS A 218 -4.97 -22.68 -4.93
CA LYS A 218 -6.32 -22.14 -4.75
C LYS A 218 -6.66 -21.26 -5.95
N ARG A 219 -7.25 -21.89 -6.98
CA ARG A 219 -7.42 -21.27 -8.30
C ARG A 219 -8.57 -20.29 -8.45
N SER A 220 -9.39 -20.08 -7.43
CA SER A 220 -10.51 -19.14 -7.53
C SER A 220 -10.96 -18.61 -6.18
N CYS A 221 -11.41 -17.36 -6.18
CA CYS A 221 -12.24 -16.75 -5.15
C CYS A 221 -13.26 -15.80 -5.81
N SER A 222 -14.04 -15.06 -5.01
CA SER A 222 -15.02 -14.10 -5.51
C SER A 222 -14.40 -13.07 -6.44
N GLY A 223 -14.66 -13.22 -7.74
CA GLY A 223 -14.19 -12.30 -8.78
C GLY A 223 -12.75 -12.51 -9.24
N VAL A 224 -12.01 -13.52 -8.76
CA VAL A 224 -10.64 -13.81 -9.21
C VAL A 224 -10.49 -15.27 -9.60
N GLN A 225 -9.87 -15.55 -10.74
CA GLN A 225 -9.60 -16.89 -11.26
C GLN A 225 -8.15 -17.02 -11.73
N HIS A 226 -7.51 -18.15 -11.45
CA HIS A 226 -6.16 -18.47 -11.88
C HIS A 226 -6.16 -19.56 -12.95
N GLY A 227 -5.42 -19.36 -14.04
CA GLY A 227 -5.31 -20.28 -15.18
C GLY A 227 -4.53 -21.58 -14.91
N GLY A 228 -4.20 -21.90 -13.66
CA GLY A 228 -3.37 -23.06 -13.29
C GLY A 228 -1.84 -22.86 -13.33
N PRO A 229 -1.07 -23.95 -13.10
CA PRO A 229 0.38 -23.90 -12.98
C PRO A 229 1.08 -23.65 -14.32
N SER A 230 2.28 -23.08 -14.24
CA SER A 230 3.21 -23.01 -15.38
C SER A 230 3.86 -24.36 -15.67
N SER A 231 4.47 -24.50 -16.85
CA SER A 231 5.31 -25.65 -17.21
C SER A 231 6.62 -25.22 -17.86
N LYS A 232 7.58 -26.14 -17.99
CA LYS A 232 8.85 -25.88 -18.69
C LYS A 232 8.65 -25.37 -20.12
N HIS A 233 7.60 -25.83 -20.81
CA HIS A 233 7.28 -25.47 -22.20
C HIS A 233 6.33 -24.26 -22.29
N SER A 234 5.74 -23.85 -21.16
CA SER A 234 4.83 -22.71 -21.07
C SER A 234 5.06 -21.99 -19.74
N PRO A 235 6.15 -21.21 -19.62
CA PRO A 235 6.54 -20.44 -18.43
C PRO A 235 5.69 -19.18 -18.27
N LYS A 236 4.38 -19.36 -18.28
CA LYS A 236 3.39 -18.30 -18.19
C LYS A 236 2.21 -18.74 -17.36
N GLN A 237 1.55 -17.78 -16.74
CA GLN A 237 0.31 -17.95 -15.99
C GLN A 237 -0.61 -16.78 -16.26
N SER A 238 -1.91 -16.95 -16.03
CA SER A 238 -2.89 -15.88 -16.11
C SER A 238 -3.72 -15.81 -14.84
N LEU A 239 -4.02 -14.59 -14.43
CA LEU A 239 -4.95 -14.25 -13.37
C LEU A 239 -6.04 -13.36 -13.97
N GLU A 240 -7.28 -13.81 -13.91
CA GLU A 240 -8.43 -13.08 -14.41
C GLU A 240 -9.18 -12.47 -13.23
N VAL A 241 -9.56 -11.19 -13.36
CA VAL A 241 -10.29 -10.45 -12.34
C VAL A 241 -11.56 -9.85 -12.95
N ASP A 242 -12.71 -10.20 -12.39
CA ASP A 242 -13.99 -9.50 -12.63
C ASP A 242 -14.28 -8.57 -11.47
N MET A 243 -14.07 -7.28 -11.71
CA MET A 243 -14.15 -6.23 -10.68
C MET A 243 -15.54 -6.11 -10.04
N ARG A 244 -16.60 -6.63 -10.70
CA ARG A 244 -17.99 -6.58 -10.21
C ARG A 244 -18.31 -7.69 -9.20
N MET A 245 -17.52 -8.75 -9.23
CA MET A 245 -17.71 -9.94 -8.40
C MET A 245 -16.80 -9.93 -7.18
N LEU A 246 -15.96 -8.91 -7.03
CA LEU A 246 -15.12 -8.73 -5.86
C LEU A 246 -15.97 -8.43 -4.62
N PRO A 247 -15.55 -8.87 -3.43
CA PRO A 247 -16.20 -8.51 -2.18
C PRO A 247 -16.36 -6.99 -2.02
N SER A 248 -17.46 -6.54 -1.43
CA SER A 248 -17.72 -5.10 -1.23
C SER A 248 -16.70 -4.45 -0.30
N ASP A 249 -16.14 -5.20 0.64
CA ASP A 249 -15.08 -4.77 1.55
C ASP A 249 -13.66 -4.84 0.96
N CYS A 250 -13.49 -5.39 -0.25
CA CYS A 250 -12.21 -5.41 -0.95
C CYS A 250 -11.88 -4.02 -1.51
N SER A 251 -10.75 -3.44 -1.10
CA SER A 251 -10.29 -2.13 -1.57
C SER A 251 -9.05 -2.22 -2.45
N SER A 252 -8.30 -3.32 -2.36
CA SER A 252 -7.05 -3.48 -3.10
C SER A 252 -6.77 -4.94 -3.47
N LEU A 253 -6.14 -5.11 -4.63
CA LEU A 253 -5.62 -6.37 -5.14
C LEU A 253 -4.13 -6.21 -5.37
N PHE A 254 -3.32 -7.15 -4.91
CA PHE A 254 -1.89 -7.16 -5.17
C PHE A 254 -1.52 -8.38 -6.00
N PHE A 255 -0.83 -8.12 -7.12
CA PHE A 255 -0.38 -9.16 -8.04
C PHE A 255 1.10 -9.39 -7.80
N THR A 256 1.44 -10.63 -7.46
CA THR A 256 2.80 -10.98 -7.05
C THR A 256 3.35 -12.12 -7.88
N LEU A 257 4.67 -12.20 -7.95
CA LEU A 257 5.39 -13.29 -8.59
C LEU A 257 6.46 -13.77 -7.62
N SER A 258 6.47 -15.07 -7.33
CA SER A 258 7.38 -15.64 -6.34
C SER A 258 7.89 -17.03 -6.72
N GLY A 259 9.06 -17.38 -6.20
CA GLY A 259 9.59 -18.74 -6.36
C GLY A 259 8.73 -19.78 -5.64
N PHE A 260 8.68 -21.00 -6.20
CA PHE A 260 7.99 -22.14 -5.58
C PHE A 260 8.90 -23.03 -4.70
N ALA A 261 10.22 -22.84 -4.74
CA ALA A 261 11.17 -23.76 -4.13
C ALA A 261 11.29 -23.54 -2.60
N PRO A 262 11.29 -24.60 -1.78
CA PRO A 262 11.60 -24.50 -0.35
C PRO A 262 13.09 -24.18 -0.16
N GLY A 263 13.41 -23.25 0.73
CA GLY A 263 14.79 -22.79 0.96
C GLY A 263 15.24 -21.61 0.08
N GLY A 264 14.31 -20.98 -0.65
CA GLY A 264 14.53 -19.68 -1.28
C GLY A 264 15.25 -19.72 -2.62
N VAL A 265 14.49 -19.64 -3.72
CA VAL A 265 15.07 -19.27 -5.03
C VAL A 265 14.79 -17.80 -5.23
N THR A 266 15.86 -17.01 -5.31
CA THR A 266 15.74 -15.58 -5.57
C THR A 266 15.29 -15.33 -7.01
N LEU A 267 14.63 -14.20 -7.23
CA LEU A 267 14.18 -13.80 -8.56
C LEU A 267 15.34 -13.57 -9.53
N ALA A 268 16.58 -13.42 -9.05
CA ALA A 268 17.80 -13.34 -9.86
C ALA A 268 17.95 -14.51 -10.84
N VAL A 269 17.42 -15.67 -10.48
CA VAL A 269 17.52 -16.89 -11.28
C VAL A 269 16.61 -16.82 -12.51
N PHE A 270 15.54 -16.02 -12.47
CA PHE A 270 14.58 -15.89 -13.56
C PHE A 270 14.91 -14.69 -14.45
N GLN A 271 14.79 -14.89 -15.76
CA GLN A 271 15.03 -13.84 -16.75
C GLN A 271 13.69 -13.28 -17.24
N ASP A 272 13.64 -11.97 -17.39
CA ASP A 272 12.51 -11.19 -17.91
C ASP A 272 11.14 -11.49 -17.26
N PRO A 273 11.02 -11.55 -15.91
CA PRO A 273 9.71 -11.67 -15.28
C PRO A 273 8.86 -10.44 -15.62
N SER A 274 7.71 -10.66 -16.24
CA SER A 274 6.84 -9.60 -16.76
C SER A 274 5.38 -9.87 -16.47
N VAL A 275 4.61 -8.78 -16.39
CA VAL A 275 3.15 -8.78 -16.34
C VAL A 275 2.59 -7.94 -17.47
N HIS A 276 1.60 -8.49 -18.16
CA HIS A 276 0.79 -7.79 -19.14
C HIS A 276 -0.63 -7.68 -18.62
N LEU A 277 -1.08 -6.43 -18.43
CA LEU A 277 -2.47 -6.14 -18.15
C LEU A 277 -3.25 -6.07 -19.46
N ARG A 278 -4.33 -6.84 -19.58
CA ARG A 278 -5.20 -6.86 -20.76
C ARG A 278 -6.64 -6.63 -20.39
N ASP A 279 -7.37 -5.95 -21.26
CA ASP A 279 -8.83 -6.04 -21.25
C ASP A 279 -9.21 -7.40 -21.84
N ARG A 280 -9.92 -8.22 -21.06
CA ARG A 280 -10.33 -9.54 -21.50
C ARG A 280 -11.32 -9.48 -22.66
N SER A 281 -12.16 -8.45 -22.71
CA SER A 281 -13.25 -8.35 -23.68
C SER A 281 -12.71 -8.07 -25.08
N SER A 282 -11.68 -7.24 -25.18
CA SER A 282 -11.05 -6.85 -26.44
C SER A 282 -9.70 -7.52 -26.71
N ALA A 283 -9.15 -8.27 -25.75
CA ALA A 283 -7.78 -8.78 -25.73
C ALA A 283 -6.70 -7.69 -25.87
N LYS A 284 -7.07 -6.40 -25.76
CA LYS A 284 -6.14 -5.27 -25.86
C LYS A 284 -5.20 -5.24 -24.68
N ILE A 285 -3.89 -5.13 -24.94
CA ILE A 285 -2.89 -4.85 -23.90
C ILE A 285 -3.09 -3.41 -23.43
N LEU A 286 -3.40 -3.26 -22.16
CA LEU A 286 -3.61 -1.98 -21.49
C LEU A 286 -2.29 -1.45 -20.93
N ALA A 287 -1.45 -2.33 -20.37
CA ALA A 287 -0.14 -1.98 -19.82
C ALA A 287 0.77 -3.21 -19.74
N SER A 288 2.08 -2.96 -19.71
CA SER A 288 3.09 -3.98 -19.45
C SER A 288 4.12 -3.48 -18.45
N TYR A 289 4.68 -4.38 -17.64
CA TYR A 289 5.76 -4.10 -16.71
C TYR A 289 6.71 -5.30 -16.62
N THR A 290 8.01 -5.03 -16.61
CA THR A 290 9.07 -6.03 -16.41
C THR A 290 9.80 -5.76 -15.09
N ALA A 291 9.90 -6.78 -14.25
CA ALA A 291 10.47 -6.71 -12.91
C ALA A 291 11.97 -7.03 -12.91
N ASP A 292 12.78 -6.21 -13.60
CA ASP A 292 14.22 -6.46 -13.75
C ASP A 292 15.03 -6.19 -12.48
N ARG A 293 14.44 -5.49 -11.50
CA ARG A 293 15.16 -4.87 -10.37
C ARG A 293 15.02 -5.60 -9.03
N CYS A 294 14.12 -6.56 -8.91
CA CYS A 294 13.86 -7.28 -7.65
C CYS A 294 14.64 -8.60 -7.52
N ARG A 295 15.89 -8.63 -8.00
CA ARG A 295 16.67 -9.87 -8.16
C ARG A 295 17.04 -10.56 -6.85
N THR A 296 17.21 -9.82 -5.77
CA THR A 296 17.69 -10.37 -4.49
C THR A 296 16.58 -10.95 -3.60
N GLY A 297 15.31 -10.63 -3.86
CA GLY A 297 14.17 -11.17 -3.12
C GLY A 297 13.68 -12.50 -3.67
N GLU A 298 12.90 -13.23 -2.89
CA GLU A 298 12.22 -14.48 -3.31
C GLU A 298 10.90 -14.22 -4.04
N ALA A 299 10.36 -13.02 -3.83
CA ALA A 299 9.15 -12.56 -4.48
C ALA A 299 9.19 -11.07 -4.81
N VAL A 300 8.31 -10.67 -5.71
CA VAL A 300 8.06 -9.28 -6.09
C VAL A 300 6.57 -9.03 -6.14
N VAL A 301 6.14 -7.91 -5.56
CA VAL A 301 4.83 -7.32 -5.79
C VAL A 301 4.95 -6.49 -7.07
N LEU A 302 4.37 -6.97 -8.17
CA LEU A 302 4.53 -6.36 -9.49
C LEU A 302 3.72 -5.08 -9.60
N CYS A 303 2.42 -5.20 -9.34
CA CYS A 303 1.45 -4.13 -9.42
C CYS A 303 0.31 -4.37 -8.43
N CYS A 304 -0.49 -3.33 -8.23
CA CYS A 304 -1.72 -3.43 -7.46
C CYS A 304 -2.88 -2.76 -8.21
N ALA A 305 -4.09 -3.27 -8.02
CA ALA A 305 -5.31 -2.54 -8.33
C ALA A 305 -5.85 -1.96 -7.02
N VAL A 306 -6.14 -0.66 -7.00
CA VAL A 306 -6.69 0.05 -5.83
C VAL A 306 -7.99 0.71 -6.25
N ARG A 307 -9.01 0.59 -5.40
CA ARG A 307 -10.31 1.22 -5.62
C ARG A 307 -10.33 2.61 -4.99
N ASP A 308 -10.68 3.61 -5.79
CA ASP A 308 -10.92 4.97 -5.32
C ASP A 308 -12.24 5.00 -4.53
N GLU A 309 -12.22 5.47 -3.29
CA GLU A 309 -13.42 5.47 -2.44
C GLU A 309 -14.45 6.51 -2.87
N ARG A 310 -14.03 7.60 -3.54
CA ARG A 310 -14.94 8.65 -4.00
C ARG A 310 -15.61 8.27 -5.32
N THR A 311 -14.86 7.76 -6.28
CA THR A 311 -15.38 7.46 -7.61
C THR A 311 -15.81 6.00 -7.77
N ASN A 312 -15.39 5.13 -6.84
CA ASN A 312 -15.56 3.68 -6.92
C ASN A 312 -14.89 3.04 -8.16
N GLU A 313 -13.95 3.77 -8.78
CA GLU A 313 -13.18 3.32 -9.93
C GLU A 313 -11.91 2.59 -9.48
N TRP A 314 -11.45 1.65 -10.30
CA TRP A 314 -10.22 0.93 -10.07
C TRP A 314 -9.06 1.56 -10.85
N ARG A 315 -7.95 1.74 -10.15
CA ARG A 315 -6.66 2.12 -10.74
C ARG A 315 -5.67 1.00 -10.57
N VAL A 316 -4.98 0.63 -11.65
CA VAL A 316 -3.83 -0.27 -11.61
C VAL A 316 -2.55 0.56 -11.58
N GLN A 317 -1.71 0.30 -10.59
CA GLN A 317 -0.48 1.02 -10.33
C GLN A 317 0.70 0.04 -10.33
N GLN A 318 1.84 0.48 -10.87
CA GLN A 318 3.08 -0.28 -10.77
C GLN A 318 3.63 -0.18 -9.35
N VAL A 319 4.06 -1.31 -8.80
CA VAL A 319 4.64 -1.39 -7.45
C VAL A 319 6.12 -1.74 -7.52
N GLY A 320 6.47 -2.89 -8.11
CA GLY A 320 7.86 -3.32 -8.28
C GLY A 320 8.65 -3.51 -6.98
N ARG A 321 8.00 -3.96 -5.88
CA ARG A 321 8.64 -4.07 -4.56
C ARG A 321 8.99 -5.51 -4.22
N GLY A 322 10.26 -5.75 -3.86
CA GLY A 322 10.73 -7.07 -3.42
C GLY A 322 10.14 -7.49 -2.07
N SER A 323 10.04 -8.80 -1.86
CA SER A 323 9.52 -9.41 -0.63
C SER A 323 10.32 -10.67 -0.26
N SER A 324 10.36 -10.96 1.04
CA SER A 324 10.95 -12.17 1.62
C SER A 324 9.98 -13.36 1.71
N GLY A 325 8.71 -13.19 1.31
CA GLY A 325 7.76 -14.30 1.23
C GLY A 325 7.87 -15.06 -0.10
N ASN A 326 7.22 -16.21 -0.19
CA ASN A 326 7.13 -16.99 -1.41
C ASN A 326 5.82 -17.80 -1.47
N THR A 327 5.63 -18.62 -2.50
CA THR A 327 4.38 -19.37 -2.69
C THR A 327 4.12 -20.43 -1.61
N LYS A 328 5.17 -20.90 -0.93
CA LYS A 328 5.03 -21.84 0.19
C LYS A 328 4.86 -21.13 1.53
N ASP A 329 5.30 -19.88 1.64
CA ASP A 329 5.16 -19.04 2.83
C ASP A 329 4.81 -17.59 2.44
N TYR A 330 3.51 -17.30 2.46
CA TYR A 330 2.99 -15.96 2.15
C TYR A 330 3.21 -14.93 3.27
N GLY A 331 3.73 -15.31 4.44
CA GLY A 331 3.88 -14.40 5.58
C GLY A 331 4.61 -13.09 5.23
N GLY A 332 5.76 -13.21 4.55
CA GLY A 332 6.53 -12.04 4.08
C GLY A 332 5.81 -11.23 3.01
N LEU A 333 5.05 -11.88 2.12
CA LEU A 333 4.22 -11.21 1.11
C LEU A 333 3.10 -10.41 1.77
N TYR A 334 2.41 -10.98 2.75
CA TYR A 334 1.35 -10.31 3.52
C TYR A 334 1.87 -9.08 4.27
N GLN A 335 3.04 -9.17 4.90
CA GLN A 335 3.69 -8.01 5.52
C GLN A 335 4.03 -6.93 4.49
N THR A 336 4.53 -7.34 3.32
CA THR A 336 4.92 -6.41 2.26
C THR A 336 3.71 -5.65 1.72
N VAL A 337 2.61 -6.33 1.38
CA VAL A 337 1.41 -5.71 0.85
C VAL A 337 0.70 -4.83 1.88
N ARG A 338 0.68 -5.21 3.16
CA ARG A 338 0.17 -4.36 4.24
C ARG A 338 0.94 -3.05 4.34
N SER A 339 2.27 -3.12 4.35
CA SER A 339 3.12 -1.92 4.36
C SER A 339 2.98 -1.02 3.13
N LEU A 340 2.41 -1.56 2.04
CA LEU A 340 2.11 -0.81 0.83
C LEU A 340 0.75 -0.12 0.94
N VAL A 341 -0.25 -0.78 1.52
CA VAL A 341 -1.56 -0.16 1.82
C VAL A 341 -1.38 1.06 2.72
N ASP A 342 -0.52 1.00 3.74
CA ASP A 342 -0.25 2.14 4.63
C ASP A 342 0.39 3.35 3.91
N LYS A 343 0.92 3.13 2.69
CA LYS A 343 1.58 4.16 1.88
C LYS A 343 0.72 4.63 0.71
N MET A 344 -0.47 4.05 0.49
CA MET A 344 -1.36 4.39 -0.63
C MET A 344 -2.43 5.38 -0.20
#